data_AF-K1SH69-F1
#
_entry.id   AF-K1SH69-F1
#
_cell.length_a   1.000
_cell.length_b   1.000
_cell.length_c   1.000
_cell.angle_alpha   90.00
_cell.angle_beta   90.00
_cell.angle_gamma   90.00
#
_symmetry.space_group_name_H-M   'P 1'
#
loop_
_entity.id
_entity.type
_entity.pdbx_description
1 polymer ?
#
loop_
_entity_poly.entity_id
_entity_poly.type
_entity_poly.pdbx_seq_one_letter_code
_entity_poly.pdbx_strand_id
1 'polypeptide(L)'
;MAIGLLIIWGIGQLARQLIQPKIVGDSVGMPPLPTLFLLYIGYKLGGVVGMIVAVPIGLIALTMYQEGALQTTKDSVKILTAGINHFRRLKPEDMDEVRQMQERDRRLSEELARQAAEEEAQKEAQKEARKEAFAKKQKRKEIMRNIRLRLQYEGTRYQGWQKQTSTDNTIQGKMEVLLTKMCGEPVEIAASGRTDAGVHALGQVANFHTESDMSTEEIMAYCNRYLPEDIAVVEVSEAAPRFH
;
A
#
# COMPACT_ATOMS: atom_id res chain seq x y z
N MET A 1 24.53 -50.91 19.93
CA MET A 1 23.62 -50.60 18.80
C MET A 1 22.17 -50.39 19.22
N ALA A 2 21.54 -51.27 20.01
CA ALA A 2 20.13 -51.14 20.40
C ALA A 2 19.78 -49.85 21.17
N ILE A 3 20.65 -49.41 22.09
CA ILE A 3 20.43 -48.18 22.88
C ILE A 3 20.46 -46.92 21.99
N GLY A 4 21.37 -46.88 21.01
CA GLY A 4 21.45 -45.76 20.06
C GLY A 4 20.19 -45.66 19.19
N LEU A 5 19.64 -46.80 18.76
CA LEU A 5 18.37 -46.86 18.03
C LEU A 5 17.18 -46.42 18.89
N LEU A 6 17.16 -46.79 20.17
CA LEU A 6 16.12 -46.34 21.11
C LEU A 6 16.18 -44.83 21.38
N ILE A 7 17.37 -44.25 21.46
CA ILE A 7 17.55 -42.80 21.63
C ILE A 7 17.09 -42.04 20.38
N ILE A 8 17.50 -42.49 19.18
CA ILE A 8 17.06 -41.89 17.91
C ILE A 8 15.54 -42.00 17.75
N TRP A 9 14.97 -43.15 18.09
CA TRP A 9 13.52 -43.35 18.07
C TRP A 9 12.80 -42.47 19.09
N GLY A 10 13.33 -42.34 20.30
CA GLY A 10 12.78 -41.48 21.35
C GLY A 10 12.82 -39.99 20.98
N ILE A 11 13.94 -39.52 20.44
CA ILE A 11 14.08 -38.14 19.94
C ILE A 11 13.13 -37.90 18.75
N GLY A 12 13.01 -38.88 17.85
CA GLY A 12 12.06 -38.83 16.74
C GLY A 12 10.60 -38.77 17.21
N GLN A 13 10.24 -39.51 18.26
CA GLN A 13 8.91 -39.46 18.87
C GLN A 13 8.65 -38.11 19.56
N LEU A 14 9.62 -37.58 20.29
CA LEU A 14 9.50 -36.31 20.99
C LEU A 14 9.38 -35.14 20.02
N ALA A 15 10.17 -35.15 18.94
CA ALA A 15 10.05 -34.19 17.85
C ALA A 15 8.68 -34.28 17.16
N ARG A 16 8.17 -35.51 16.93
CA ARG A 16 6.85 -35.72 16.33
C ARG A 16 5.73 -35.18 17.24
N GLN A 17 5.82 -35.38 18.55
CA GLN A 17 4.89 -34.83 19.55
C GLN A 17 4.91 -33.30 19.64
N LEU A 18 6.05 -32.66 19.38
CA LEU A 18 6.15 -31.19 19.41
C LEU A 18 5.75 -30.53 18.08
N ILE A 19 6.00 -31.21 16.96
CA ILE A 19 5.76 -30.67 15.62
C ILE A 19 4.30 -30.85 15.18
N GLN A 20 3.66 -31.99 15.49
CA GLN A 20 2.27 -32.24 15.07
C GLN A 20 1.25 -31.22 15.61
N PRO A 21 1.30 -30.78 16.89
CA PRO A 21 0.38 -29.75 17.40
C PRO A 21 0.60 -28.39 16.76
N LYS A 22 1.86 -28.07 16.42
CA LYS A 22 2.24 -26.79 15.79
C LYS A 22 1.72 -26.69 14.36
N ILE A 23 1.83 -27.76 13.58
CA ILE A 23 1.30 -27.81 12.21
C ILE A 23 -0.22 -27.69 12.22
N VAL A 24 -0.92 -28.33 13.17
CA VAL A 24 -2.39 -28.21 13.29
C VAL A 24 -2.79 -26.82 13.79
N GLY A 25 -2.01 -26.18 14.66
CA GLY A 25 -2.23 -24.79 15.11
C GLY A 25 -2.05 -23.77 13.99
N ASP A 26 -0.97 -23.87 13.21
CA ASP A 26 -0.66 -22.94 12.12
C ASP A 26 -1.62 -23.09 10.92
N SER A 27 -2.19 -24.30 10.71
CA SER A 27 -3.19 -24.54 9.66
C SER A 27 -4.58 -23.97 9.97
N VAL A 28 -4.85 -23.69 11.26
CA VAL A 28 -6.17 -23.26 11.77
C VAL A 28 -6.13 -21.83 12.32
N GLY A 29 -4.95 -21.17 12.31
CA GLY A 29 -4.80 -19.77 12.70
C GLY A 29 -4.89 -19.49 14.20
N MET A 30 -4.71 -20.50 15.06
CA MET A 30 -4.78 -20.32 16.52
C MET A 30 -3.39 -20.25 17.17
N PRO A 31 -3.22 -19.39 18.19
CA PRO A 31 -1.99 -19.37 18.98
C PRO A 31 -1.70 -20.76 19.57
N PRO A 32 -0.45 -21.22 19.59
CA PRO A 32 -0.10 -22.59 19.96
C PRO A 32 -0.41 -22.95 21.43
N LEU A 33 -0.47 -21.95 22.31
CA LEU A 33 -0.70 -22.15 23.75
C LEU A 33 -2.13 -22.66 24.07
N PRO A 34 -3.23 -22.01 23.64
CA PRO A 34 -4.59 -22.53 23.79
C PRO A 34 -4.80 -23.94 23.21
N THR A 35 -4.21 -24.22 22.04
CA THR A 35 -4.34 -25.53 21.39
C THR A 35 -3.70 -26.64 22.21
N LEU A 36 -2.51 -26.41 22.76
CA LEU A 36 -1.84 -27.36 23.66
C LEU A 36 -2.64 -27.59 24.95
N PHE A 37 -3.25 -26.54 25.50
CA PHE A 37 -4.10 -26.63 26.68
C PHE A 37 -5.36 -27.48 26.42
N LEU A 38 -6.03 -27.25 25.28
CA LEU A 38 -7.20 -28.03 24.86
C LEU A 38 -6.86 -29.50 24.60
N LEU A 39 -5.74 -29.76 23.91
CA LEU A 39 -5.25 -31.13 23.66
C LEU A 39 -4.98 -31.86 24.97
N TYR A 40 -4.33 -31.21 25.95
CA TYR A 40 -4.04 -31.80 27.26
C TYR A 40 -5.32 -32.12 28.04
N ILE A 41 -6.28 -31.19 28.09
CA ILE A 41 -7.56 -31.41 28.76
C ILE A 41 -8.34 -32.54 28.09
N GLY A 42 -8.42 -32.52 26.75
CA GLY A 42 -9.09 -33.57 25.97
C GLY A 42 -8.47 -34.95 26.23
N TYR A 43 -7.14 -35.02 26.26
CA TYR A 43 -6.43 -36.25 26.60
C TYR A 43 -6.72 -36.72 28.02
N LYS A 44 -6.75 -35.82 28.99
CA LYS A 44 -6.99 -36.17 30.40
C LYS A 44 -8.43 -36.65 30.66
N LEU A 45 -9.40 -36.14 29.90
CA LEU A 45 -10.81 -36.48 30.06
C LEU A 45 -11.24 -37.73 29.27
N GLY A 46 -10.66 -37.97 28.10
CA GLY A 46 -11.13 -39.02 27.18
C GLY A 46 -10.03 -39.70 26.37
N GLY A 47 -8.77 -39.58 26.79
CA GLY A 47 -7.63 -40.15 26.08
C GLY A 47 -7.52 -39.61 24.65
N VAL A 48 -7.14 -40.48 23.71
CA VAL A 48 -6.94 -40.10 22.30
C VAL A 48 -8.23 -39.59 21.65
N VAL A 49 -9.38 -40.18 21.98
CA VAL A 49 -10.68 -39.76 21.44
C VAL A 49 -11.05 -38.36 21.95
N GLY A 50 -10.86 -38.09 23.24
CA GLY A 50 -11.09 -36.77 23.83
C GLY A 50 -10.19 -35.69 23.22
N MET A 51 -8.96 -36.02 22.86
CA MET A 51 -8.03 -35.12 22.18
C MET A 51 -8.51 -34.71 20.77
N ILE A 52 -9.06 -35.65 19.99
CA ILE A 52 -9.59 -35.38 18.63
C ILE A 52 -10.79 -34.43 18.69
N VAL A 53 -11.64 -34.57 19.71
CA VAL A 53 -12.89 -33.81 19.85
C VAL A 53 -12.68 -32.46 20.53
N ALA A 54 -11.71 -32.35 21.45
CA ALA A 54 -11.47 -31.12 22.22
C ALA A 54 -10.99 -29.94 21.35
N VAL A 55 -10.25 -30.20 20.27
CA VAL A 55 -9.72 -29.13 19.41
C VAL A 55 -10.82 -28.45 18.59
N PRO A 56 -11.69 -29.17 17.84
CA PRO A 56 -12.82 -28.56 17.15
C PRO A 56 -13.79 -27.84 18.08
N ILE A 57 -14.12 -28.45 19.24
CA ILE A 57 -15.04 -27.84 20.21
C ILE A 57 -14.44 -26.57 20.82
N GLY A 58 -13.16 -26.62 21.21
CA GLY A 58 -12.47 -25.46 21.77
C GLY A 58 -12.32 -24.33 20.76
N LEU A 59 -12.10 -24.66 19.47
CA LEU A 59 -12.09 -23.68 18.40
C LEU A 59 -13.44 -22.99 18.28
N ILE A 60 -14.54 -23.74 18.19
CA ILE A 60 -15.90 -23.18 18.11
C ILE A 60 -16.18 -22.28 19.32
N ALA A 61 -15.83 -22.71 20.54
CA ALA A 61 -16.02 -21.92 21.75
C ALA A 61 -15.21 -20.62 21.75
N LEU A 62 -13.96 -20.65 21.25
CA LEU A 62 -13.11 -19.47 21.15
C LEU A 62 -13.59 -18.51 20.06
N THR A 63 -14.02 -19.01 18.90
CA THR A 63 -14.61 -18.19 17.84
C THR A 63 -15.91 -17.53 18.31
N MET A 64 -16.80 -18.28 18.98
CA MET A 64 -18.01 -17.72 19.60
C MET A 64 -17.70 -16.64 20.65
N TYR A 65 -16.60 -16.79 21.37
CA TYR A 65 -16.15 -15.79 22.33
C TYR A 65 -15.60 -14.52 21.65
N GLN A 66 -14.82 -14.67 20.58
CA GLN A 66 -14.25 -13.55 19.82
C GLN A 66 -15.29 -12.79 19.00
N GLU A 67 -16.27 -13.49 18.43
CA GLU A 67 -17.37 -12.89 17.67
C GLU A 67 -18.48 -12.30 18.56
N GLY A 68 -18.32 -12.36 19.88
CA GLY A 68 -19.26 -11.73 20.81
C GLY A 68 -20.59 -12.48 20.96
N ALA A 69 -20.69 -13.75 20.59
CA ALA A 69 -21.91 -14.54 20.81
C ALA A 69 -22.28 -14.67 22.31
N LEU A 70 -21.29 -14.48 23.19
CA LEU A 70 -21.45 -14.47 24.65
C LEU A 70 -21.53 -13.05 25.26
N GLN A 71 -21.58 -11.99 24.43
CA GLN A 71 -21.67 -10.60 24.91
C GLN A 71 -22.98 -10.39 25.68
N THR A 72 -24.11 -10.83 25.13
CA THR A 72 -25.44 -10.75 25.76
C THR A 72 -25.48 -11.47 27.12
N THR A 73 -24.78 -12.59 27.24
CA THR A 73 -24.70 -13.35 28.51
C THR A 73 -23.84 -12.63 29.53
N LYS A 74 -22.70 -12.05 29.11
CA LYS A 74 -21.86 -11.22 29.98
C LYS A 74 -22.62 -9.97 30.45
N ASP A 75 -23.35 -9.32 29.57
CA ASP A 75 -24.17 -8.15 29.89
C ASP A 75 -25.31 -8.53 30.82
N SER A 76 -25.95 -9.69 30.61
CA SER A 76 -26.97 -10.22 31.52
C SER A 76 -26.40 -10.56 32.90
N VAL A 77 -25.18 -11.12 32.99
CA VAL A 77 -24.49 -11.36 34.26
C VAL A 77 -24.05 -10.06 34.90
N LYS A 78 -23.66 -9.04 34.13
CA LYS A 78 -23.31 -7.71 34.63
C LYS A 78 -24.54 -6.98 35.16
N ILE A 79 -25.69 -7.11 34.48
CA ILE A 79 -27.01 -6.64 34.93
C ILE A 79 -27.45 -7.41 36.19
N LEU A 80 -27.21 -8.72 36.27
CA LEU A 80 -27.53 -9.52 37.45
C LEU A 80 -26.63 -9.15 38.64
N THR A 81 -25.34 -8.95 38.39
CA THR A 81 -24.38 -8.46 39.40
C THR A 81 -24.77 -7.05 39.85
N ALA A 82 -25.19 -6.18 38.92
CA ALA A 82 -25.72 -4.85 39.23
C ALA A 82 -27.08 -4.92 39.96
N GLY A 83 -27.93 -5.89 39.65
CA GLY A 83 -29.22 -6.14 40.30
C GLY A 83 -29.08 -6.73 41.71
N ILE A 84 -28.06 -7.54 41.94
CA ILE A 84 -27.63 -7.96 43.29
C ILE A 84 -27.05 -6.77 44.04
N ASN A 85 -26.31 -5.88 43.36
CA ASN A 85 -25.82 -4.64 43.94
C ASN A 85 -26.96 -3.66 44.26
N HIS A 86 -28.09 -3.71 43.52
CA HIS A 86 -29.28 -2.88 43.74
C HIS A 86 -30.00 -3.18 45.08
N PHE A 87 -29.78 -4.33 45.71
CA PHE A 87 -30.22 -4.57 47.09
C PHE A 87 -29.46 -3.74 48.13
N ARG A 88 -28.40 -3.02 47.74
CA ARG A 88 -27.84 -1.89 48.48
C ARG A 88 -28.12 -0.60 47.71
N ARG A 89 -28.78 0.34 48.37
CA ARG A 89 -29.14 1.66 47.82
C ARG A 89 -27.91 2.31 47.17
N LEU A 90 -27.92 2.50 45.85
CA LEU A 90 -26.91 3.31 45.16
C LEU A 90 -26.93 4.72 45.77
N LYS A 91 -25.80 5.13 46.33
CA LYS A 91 -25.60 6.48 46.85
C LYS A 91 -25.20 7.41 45.69
N PRO A 92 -25.35 8.74 45.82
CA PRO A 92 -24.87 9.71 44.82
C PRO A 92 -23.38 9.53 44.47
N GLU A 93 -22.59 9.03 45.43
CA GLU A 93 -21.18 8.64 45.32
C GLU A 93 -20.95 7.57 44.23
N ASP A 94 -21.87 6.60 44.09
CA ASP A 94 -21.78 5.51 43.09
C ASP A 94 -22.11 5.99 41.66
N MET A 95 -22.70 7.18 41.52
CA MET A 95 -23.06 7.80 40.24
C MET A 95 -21.99 8.76 39.71
N ASP A 96 -20.96 9.07 40.50
CA ASP A 96 -19.88 9.98 40.09
C ASP A 96 -18.99 9.34 39.01
N GLU A 97 -18.75 8.03 39.07
CA GLU A 97 -18.01 7.30 38.03
C GLU A 97 -18.74 7.33 36.68
N VAL A 98 -20.08 7.20 36.69
CA VAL A 98 -20.90 7.29 35.47
C VAL A 98 -20.84 8.70 34.88
N ARG A 99 -20.88 9.74 35.71
CA ARG A 99 -20.72 11.14 35.25
C ARG A 99 -19.33 11.38 34.66
N GLN A 100 -18.27 10.86 35.29
CA GLN A 100 -16.91 10.96 34.77
C GLN A 100 -16.75 10.22 33.43
N MET A 101 -17.38 9.06 33.28
CA MET A 101 -17.40 8.31 32.02
C MET A 101 -18.12 9.12 30.92
N GLN A 102 -19.30 9.68 31.20
CA GLN A 102 -20.05 10.51 30.26
C GLN A 102 -19.28 11.77 29.86
N GLU A 103 -18.61 12.43 30.79
CA GLU A 103 -17.76 13.58 30.50
C GLU A 103 -16.54 13.20 29.64
N ARG A 104 -15.92 12.05 29.91
CA ARG A 104 -14.82 11.52 29.09
C ARG A 104 -15.27 11.20 27.67
N ASP A 105 -16.40 10.52 27.53
CA ASP A 105 -16.98 10.18 26.21
C ASP A 105 -17.35 11.44 25.44
N ARG A 106 -17.92 12.46 26.12
CA ARG A 106 -18.19 13.77 25.51
C ARG A 106 -16.91 14.43 25.03
N ARG A 107 -15.86 14.51 25.85
CA ARG A 107 -14.57 15.09 25.45
C ARG A 107 -13.94 14.34 24.29
N LEU A 108 -13.96 13.01 24.33
CA LEU A 108 -13.47 12.17 23.24
C LEU A 108 -14.26 12.44 21.95
N SER A 109 -15.58 12.55 22.03
CA SER A 109 -16.42 12.85 20.87
C SER A 109 -16.15 14.24 20.28
N GLU A 110 -15.90 15.24 21.14
CA GLU A 110 -15.54 16.60 20.72
C GLU A 110 -14.14 16.63 20.07
N GLU A 111 -13.17 15.91 20.63
CA GLU A 111 -11.82 15.76 20.06
C GLU A 111 -11.86 15.05 18.70
N LEU A 112 -12.61 13.95 18.59
CA LEU A 112 -12.80 13.23 17.32
C LEU A 112 -13.50 14.09 16.26
N ALA A 113 -14.52 14.87 16.65
CA ALA A 113 -15.20 15.78 15.75
C ALA A 113 -14.27 16.89 15.25
N ARG A 114 -13.40 17.43 16.13
CA ARG A 114 -12.36 18.41 15.73
C ARG A 114 -11.36 17.80 14.76
N GLN A 115 -10.84 16.60 15.05
CA GLN A 115 -9.92 15.90 14.16
C GLN A 115 -10.53 15.63 12.80
N ALA A 116 -11.79 15.18 12.75
CA ALA A 116 -12.51 14.94 11.51
C ALA A 116 -12.69 16.23 10.70
N ALA A 117 -13.06 17.33 11.35
CA ALA A 117 -13.19 18.64 10.71
C ALA A 117 -11.85 19.17 10.18
N GLU A 118 -10.76 19.00 10.95
CA GLU A 118 -9.40 19.36 10.52
C GLU A 118 -8.96 18.53 9.31
N GLU A 119 -9.23 17.21 9.31
CA GLU A 119 -8.90 16.31 8.20
C GLU A 119 -9.71 16.67 6.94
N GLU A 120 -11.00 16.99 7.09
CA GLU A 120 -11.86 17.41 5.98
C GLU A 120 -11.38 18.74 5.39
N ALA A 121 -11.09 19.74 6.23
CA ALA A 121 -10.54 21.01 5.80
C ALA A 121 -9.18 20.85 5.08
N GLN A 122 -8.31 19.97 5.58
CA GLN A 122 -7.03 19.66 4.92
C GLN A 122 -7.24 19.01 3.54
N LYS A 123 -8.18 18.07 3.42
CA LYS A 123 -8.51 17.43 2.13
C LYS A 123 -9.06 18.44 1.13
N GLU A 124 -9.93 19.34 1.58
CA GLU A 124 -10.51 20.38 0.73
C GLU A 124 -9.43 21.36 0.24
N ALA A 125 -8.59 21.87 1.15
CA ALA A 125 -7.46 22.73 0.81
C ALA A 125 -6.49 22.04 -0.17
N GLN A 126 -6.17 20.76 0.04
CA GLN A 126 -5.30 20.00 -0.85
C GLN A 126 -5.91 19.81 -2.24
N LYS A 127 -7.24 19.59 -2.31
CA LYS A 127 -7.97 19.47 -3.57
C LYS A 127 -7.97 20.80 -4.35
N GLU A 128 -8.19 21.92 -3.66
CA GLU A 128 -8.18 23.25 -4.27
C GLU A 128 -6.79 23.61 -4.78
N ALA A 129 -5.75 23.44 -3.96
CA ALA A 129 -4.36 23.66 -4.36
C ALA A 129 -3.96 22.80 -5.59
N ARG A 130 -4.40 21.54 -5.66
CA ARG A 130 -4.17 20.66 -6.82
C ARG A 130 -4.88 21.17 -8.08
N LYS A 131 -6.11 21.68 -7.94
CA LYS A 131 -6.88 22.25 -9.06
C LYS A 131 -6.22 23.52 -9.60
N GLU A 132 -5.78 24.42 -8.71
CA GLU A 132 -5.06 25.63 -9.10
C GLU A 132 -3.73 25.31 -9.79
N ALA A 133 -2.94 24.38 -9.23
CA ALA A 133 -1.69 23.94 -9.83
C ALA A 133 -1.89 23.35 -11.23
N PHE A 134 -2.95 22.55 -11.42
CA PHE A 134 -3.31 22.00 -12.73
C PHE A 134 -3.70 23.10 -13.72
N ALA A 135 -4.56 24.04 -13.31
CA ALA A 135 -4.97 25.17 -14.16
C ALA A 135 -3.77 26.04 -14.56
N LYS A 136 -2.85 26.31 -13.63
CA LYS A 136 -1.62 27.05 -13.90
C LYS A 136 -0.70 26.30 -14.87
N LYS A 137 -0.51 24.98 -14.70
CA LYS A 137 0.29 24.14 -15.62
C LYS A 137 -0.31 24.15 -17.03
N GLN A 138 -1.63 24.04 -17.15
CA GLN A 138 -2.32 24.04 -18.44
C GLN A 138 -2.21 25.40 -19.14
N LYS A 139 -2.45 26.51 -18.41
CA LYS A 139 -2.29 27.86 -18.95
C LYS A 139 -0.85 28.13 -19.40
N ARG A 140 0.15 27.63 -18.66
CA ARG A 140 1.56 27.74 -19.06
C ARG A 140 1.84 27.00 -20.37
N LYS A 141 1.31 25.78 -20.54
CA LYS A 141 1.42 25.03 -21.80
C LYS A 141 0.79 25.76 -22.99
N GLU A 142 -0.33 26.44 -22.79
CA GLU A 142 -0.97 27.21 -23.88
C GLU A 142 -0.17 28.43 -24.35
N ILE A 143 0.71 28.97 -23.50
CA ILE A 143 1.54 30.16 -23.81
C ILE A 143 2.89 29.75 -24.42
N MET A 144 3.39 28.56 -24.08
CA MET A 144 4.66 28.04 -24.56
C MET A 144 4.59 27.55 -26.01
N ARG A 145 5.74 27.55 -26.69
CA ARG A 145 5.89 26.88 -27.99
C ARG A 145 5.77 25.37 -27.78
N ASN A 146 5.08 24.68 -28.69
CA ASN A 146 4.92 23.24 -28.65
C ASN A 146 5.71 22.64 -29.82
N ILE A 147 6.85 22.02 -29.51
CA ILE A 147 7.75 21.48 -30.52
C ILE A 147 7.46 19.99 -30.71
N ARG A 148 7.13 19.60 -31.95
CA ARG A 148 6.95 18.21 -32.36
C ARG A 148 8.26 17.66 -32.92
N LEU A 149 8.64 16.49 -32.41
CA LEU A 149 9.79 15.71 -32.84
C LEU A 149 9.30 14.39 -33.45
N ARG A 150 9.99 13.93 -34.50
CA ARG A 150 9.95 12.54 -34.94
C ARG A 150 11.29 11.91 -34.61
N LEU A 151 11.25 10.81 -33.86
CA LEU A 151 12.41 10.12 -33.31
C LEU A 151 12.57 8.74 -33.96
N GLN A 152 13.81 8.36 -34.20
CA GLN A 152 14.22 7.01 -34.52
C GLN A 152 15.17 6.53 -33.43
N TYR A 153 15.03 5.29 -32.98
CA TYR A 153 15.96 4.72 -32.01
C TYR A 153 16.09 3.20 -32.10
N GLU A 154 17.28 2.73 -31.74
CA GLU A 154 17.53 1.33 -31.44
C GLU A 154 17.32 1.08 -29.95
N GLY A 155 16.32 0.26 -29.59
CA GLY A 155 15.90 0.09 -28.20
C GLY A 155 16.72 -0.89 -27.38
N THR A 156 17.64 -1.67 -27.97
CA THR A 156 18.32 -2.80 -27.32
C THR A 156 19.08 -2.41 -26.05
N ARG A 157 19.68 -1.21 -26.03
CA ARG A 157 20.44 -0.70 -24.88
C ARG A 157 19.57 0.00 -23.84
N TYR A 158 18.25 0.07 -24.03
CA TYR A 158 17.34 0.87 -23.21
C TYR A 158 16.25 0.05 -22.55
N GLN A 159 15.85 0.48 -21.35
CA GLN A 159 14.75 -0.11 -20.58
C GLN A 159 13.38 0.46 -21.01
N GLY A 160 13.23 0.69 -22.32
CA GLY A 160 12.03 1.19 -22.96
C GLY A 160 11.97 2.72 -23.03
N TRP A 161 10.80 3.21 -23.41
CA TRP A 161 10.57 4.65 -23.58
C TRP A 161 10.53 5.38 -22.24
N GLN A 162 9.63 4.95 -21.34
CA GLN A 162 9.24 5.74 -20.16
C GLN A 162 10.37 5.80 -19.13
N LYS A 163 10.63 7.00 -18.59
CA LYS A 163 11.48 7.18 -17.41
C LYS A 163 10.97 6.39 -16.20
N GLN A 164 11.86 5.69 -15.51
CA GLN A 164 11.55 4.89 -14.33
C GLN A 164 12.30 5.42 -13.12
N THR A 165 11.79 5.18 -11.90
CA THR A 165 12.50 5.56 -10.67
C THR A 165 13.74 4.70 -10.42
N SER A 166 13.74 3.47 -10.93
CA SER A 166 14.81 2.49 -10.79
C SER A 166 15.99 2.72 -11.74
N THR A 167 15.79 3.45 -12.84
CA THR A 167 16.82 3.64 -13.86
C THR A 167 16.60 4.90 -14.70
N ASP A 168 17.70 5.55 -15.05
CA ASP A 168 17.72 6.65 -16.02
C ASP A 168 18.01 6.14 -17.46
N ASN A 169 18.18 4.83 -17.65
CA ASN A 169 18.53 4.25 -18.95
C ASN A 169 17.29 4.01 -19.83
N THR A 170 16.58 5.09 -20.15
CA THR A 170 15.32 5.11 -20.90
C THR A 170 15.38 6.19 -21.98
N ILE A 171 14.65 6.02 -23.08
CA ILE A 171 14.66 7.00 -24.18
C ILE A 171 14.15 8.37 -23.70
N GLN A 172 13.03 8.39 -22.96
CA GLN A 172 12.47 9.62 -22.39
C GLN A 172 13.47 10.31 -21.48
N GLY A 173 14.12 9.57 -20.56
CA GLY A 173 15.10 10.13 -19.64
C GLY A 173 16.27 10.79 -20.36
N LYS A 174 16.82 10.14 -21.40
CA LYS A 174 17.91 10.72 -22.21
C LYS A 174 17.46 11.99 -22.94
N MET A 175 16.27 11.97 -23.55
CA MET A 175 15.71 13.14 -24.22
C MET A 175 15.46 14.30 -23.26
N GLU A 176 14.84 14.07 -22.11
CA GLU A 176 14.52 15.14 -21.14
C GLU A 176 15.78 15.76 -20.54
N VAL A 177 16.81 14.97 -20.23
CA VAL A 177 18.11 15.50 -19.77
C VAL A 177 18.74 16.40 -20.82
N LEU A 178 18.71 15.98 -22.09
CA LEU A 178 19.29 16.76 -23.17
C LEU A 178 18.49 18.04 -23.44
N LEU A 179 17.17 17.93 -23.57
CA LEU A 179 16.28 19.06 -23.84
C LEU A 179 16.29 20.07 -22.70
N THR A 180 16.36 19.60 -21.45
CA THR A 180 16.49 20.49 -20.27
C THR A 180 17.79 21.30 -20.33
N LYS A 181 18.90 20.65 -20.72
CA LYS A 181 20.19 21.33 -20.90
C LYS A 181 20.17 22.31 -22.07
N MET A 182 19.52 21.93 -23.18
CA MET A 182 19.40 22.76 -24.37
C MET A 182 18.57 24.02 -24.10
N CYS A 183 17.42 23.88 -23.45
CA CYS A 183 16.49 24.98 -23.23
C CYS A 183 16.84 25.83 -22.00
N GLY A 184 17.67 25.33 -21.08
CA GLY A 184 17.99 26.02 -19.82
C GLY A 184 16.86 25.98 -18.79
N GLU A 185 15.80 25.22 -19.06
CA GLU A 185 14.62 25.05 -18.21
C GLU A 185 14.22 23.57 -18.16
N PRO A 186 13.52 23.10 -17.11
CA PRO A 186 13.04 21.72 -17.05
C PRO A 186 12.06 21.40 -18.18
N VAL A 187 12.39 20.40 -19.00
CA VAL A 187 11.55 19.95 -20.12
C VAL A 187 10.99 18.54 -19.84
N GLU A 188 9.68 18.40 -20.04
CA GLU A 188 8.95 17.12 -20.01
C GLU A 188 8.52 16.79 -21.45
N ILE A 189 8.92 15.62 -21.97
CA ILE A 189 8.60 15.18 -23.32
C ILE A 189 7.48 14.11 -23.29
N ALA A 190 6.46 14.29 -24.11
CA ALA A 190 5.36 13.34 -24.26
C ALA A 190 5.47 12.62 -25.60
N ALA A 191 5.50 11.29 -25.61
CA ALA A 191 5.44 10.50 -26.84
C ALA A 191 4.01 10.05 -27.17
N SER A 192 3.80 9.78 -28.45
CA SER A 192 2.58 9.22 -29.00
C SER A 192 2.26 7.82 -28.48
N GLY A 193 3.28 7.06 -28.04
CA GLY A 193 3.12 5.74 -27.46
C GLY A 193 4.32 5.32 -26.64
N ARG A 194 4.11 4.41 -25.68
CA ARG A 194 5.19 3.80 -24.89
C ARG A 194 5.72 2.57 -25.63
N THR A 195 7.04 2.37 -25.61
CA THR A 195 7.68 1.14 -26.08
C THR A 195 8.35 0.43 -24.91
N ASP A 196 8.29 -0.91 -24.92
CA ASP A 196 8.93 -1.76 -23.91
C ASP A 196 10.46 -1.79 -24.08
N ALA A 197 11.14 -2.37 -23.09
CA ALA A 197 12.58 -2.57 -23.12
C ALA A 197 13.02 -3.36 -24.36
N GLY A 198 14.08 -2.90 -25.03
CA GLY A 198 14.58 -3.52 -26.25
C GLY A 198 13.85 -3.14 -27.53
N VAL A 199 12.65 -2.54 -27.47
CA VAL A 199 11.84 -2.24 -28.67
C VAL A 199 12.38 -1.02 -29.42
N HIS A 200 12.50 -1.15 -30.73
CA HIS A 200 12.98 -0.09 -31.64
C HIS A 200 11.82 0.78 -32.16
N ALA A 201 12.15 1.97 -32.67
CA ALA A 201 11.20 2.81 -33.40
C ALA A 201 11.85 3.50 -34.60
N LEU A 202 11.11 3.60 -35.71
CA LEU A 202 11.52 4.35 -36.91
C LEU A 202 10.91 5.75 -37.01
N GLY A 203 9.89 6.03 -36.21
CA GLY A 203 9.11 7.27 -36.31
C GLY A 203 8.23 7.52 -35.09
N GLN A 204 8.79 7.32 -33.90
CA GLN A 204 8.10 7.69 -32.67
C GLN A 204 7.89 9.20 -32.66
N VAL A 205 6.63 9.63 -32.64
CA VAL A 205 6.31 11.06 -32.55
C VAL A 205 6.28 11.45 -31.08
N ALA A 206 6.88 12.58 -30.76
CA ALA A 206 6.85 13.14 -29.42
C ALA A 206 6.73 14.67 -29.49
N ASN A 207 6.28 15.29 -28.41
CA ASN A 207 6.30 16.74 -28.29
C ASN A 207 6.74 17.20 -26.91
N PHE A 208 7.23 18.43 -26.86
CA PHE A 208 7.58 19.10 -25.62
C PHE A 208 7.28 20.60 -25.73
N HIS A 209 7.09 21.24 -24.57
CA HIS A 209 6.84 22.67 -24.50
C HIS A 209 8.10 23.39 -24.04
N THR A 210 8.37 24.57 -24.62
CA THR A 210 9.52 25.40 -24.21
C THR A 210 9.27 26.89 -24.44
N GLU A 211 9.96 27.72 -23.65
CA GLU A 211 10.12 29.17 -23.80
C GLU A 211 11.34 29.53 -24.68
N SER A 212 12.17 28.54 -25.07
CA SER A 212 13.33 28.76 -25.94
C SER A 212 12.94 29.40 -27.26
N ASP A 213 13.81 30.27 -27.77
CA ASP A 213 13.71 30.97 -29.06
C ASP A 213 14.44 30.25 -30.21
N MET A 214 15.07 29.10 -29.93
CA MET A 214 15.77 28.31 -30.95
C MET A 214 14.85 27.92 -32.11
N SER A 215 15.39 27.98 -33.33
CA SER A 215 14.72 27.46 -34.52
C SER A 215 14.61 25.95 -34.50
N THR A 216 13.69 25.41 -35.30
CA THR A 216 13.49 23.96 -35.43
C THR A 216 14.74 23.23 -35.91
N GLU A 217 15.51 23.88 -36.79
CA GLU A 217 16.78 23.41 -37.34
C GLU A 217 17.87 23.37 -36.28
N GLU A 218 17.98 24.40 -35.45
CA GLU A 218 18.93 24.45 -34.33
C GLU A 218 18.61 23.37 -33.29
N ILE A 219 17.33 23.16 -32.97
CA ILE A 219 16.88 22.10 -32.06
C ILE A 219 17.28 20.72 -32.62
N MET A 220 17.01 20.47 -33.91
CA MET A 220 17.36 19.21 -34.56
C MET A 220 18.88 18.97 -34.54
N ALA A 221 19.65 20.00 -34.92
CA ALA A 221 21.11 19.93 -34.96
C ALA A 221 21.70 19.70 -33.55
N TYR A 222 21.18 20.40 -32.53
CA TYR A 222 21.61 20.21 -31.16
C TYR A 222 21.30 18.80 -30.67
N CYS A 223 20.07 18.31 -30.89
CA CYS A 223 19.68 16.97 -30.49
C CYS A 223 20.60 15.92 -31.11
N ASN A 224 20.76 15.91 -32.43
CA ASN A 224 21.58 14.92 -33.12
C ASN A 224 23.08 15.04 -32.84
N ARG A 225 23.56 16.19 -32.35
CA ARG A 225 24.96 16.38 -31.95
C ARG A 225 25.28 15.73 -30.60
N TYR A 226 24.32 15.71 -29.69
CA TYR A 226 24.55 15.36 -28.28
C TYR A 226 23.76 14.12 -27.83
N LEU A 227 22.84 13.62 -28.64
CA LEU A 227 22.23 12.31 -28.42
C LEU A 227 23.24 11.19 -28.64
N PRO A 228 23.07 10.06 -27.94
CA PRO A 228 23.78 8.83 -28.28
C PRO A 228 23.45 8.38 -29.72
N GLU A 229 24.39 7.67 -30.35
CA GLU A 229 24.30 7.22 -31.76
C GLU A 229 23.08 6.35 -32.10
N ASP A 230 22.45 5.74 -31.10
CA ASP A 230 21.27 4.88 -31.22
C ASP A 230 19.94 5.63 -31.05
N ILE A 231 19.97 6.97 -30.92
CA ILE A 231 18.79 7.85 -30.91
C ILE A 231 19.03 9.01 -31.87
N ALA A 232 18.13 9.19 -32.83
CA ALA A 232 18.16 10.29 -33.78
C ALA A 232 16.82 11.03 -33.83
N VAL A 233 16.88 12.36 -33.91
CA VAL A 233 15.76 13.21 -34.30
C VAL A 233 15.78 13.35 -35.81
N VAL A 234 14.75 12.85 -36.48
CA VAL A 234 14.66 12.84 -37.94
C VAL A 234 13.81 13.98 -38.50
N GLU A 235 13.02 14.64 -37.67
CA GLU A 235 12.19 15.79 -38.04
C GLU A 235 11.83 16.62 -36.80
N VAL A 236 11.80 17.94 -36.97
CA VAL A 236 11.37 18.90 -35.96
C VAL A 236 10.42 19.89 -36.61
N SER A 237 9.29 20.17 -35.96
CA SER A 237 8.30 21.13 -36.44
C SER A 237 7.59 21.82 -35.29
N GLU A 238 7.09 23.03 -35.52
CA GLU A 238 6.13 23.68 -34.62
C GLU A 238 4.78 22.97 -34.69
N ALA A 239 4.18 22.74 -33.53
CA ALA A 239 2.84 22.18 -33.40
C ALA A 239 1.89 23.17 -32.74
N ALA A 240 0.58 22.95 -32.93
CA ALA A 240 -0.42 23.74 -32.23
C ALA A 240 -0.25 23.59 -30.70
N PRO A 241 -0.54 24.62 -29.89
CA PRO A 241 -0.40 24.54 -28.42
C PRO A 241 -1.15 23.37 -27.77
N ARG A 242 -2.20 22.84 -28.44
CA ARG A 242 -3.02 21.73 -27.96
C ARG A 242 -2.68 20.36 -28.58
N PHE A 243 -1.66 20.26 -29.42
CA PHE A 243 -1.19 18.99 -29.97
C PHE A 243 -0.65 18.10 -28.83
N HIS A 244 -1.00 16.81 -28.85
CA HIS A 244 -0.57 15.79 -27.88
C HIS A 244 -0.44 14.42 -28.56
#